data_AF-A0A6V7PA03-F1
#
_entry.id   AF-A0A6V7PA03-F1
#
_cell.length_a   1.000
_cell.length_b   1.000
_cell.length_c   1.000
_cell.angle_alpha   90.00
_cell.angle_beta   90.00
_cell.angle_gamma   90.00
#
_symmetry.space_group_name_H-M   'P 1'
#
loop_
_entity.id
_entity.type
_entity.pdbx_description
1 polymer ?
#
loop_
_entity_poly.entity_id
_entity_poly.type
_entity_poly.pdbx_seq_one_letter_code
_entity_poly.pdbx_strand_id
1 'polypeptide(L)'
;MHVIAHDPYAAADRARAIGVELVSFDEALAAADFISLHMPLTPSTSKILNDEAFAKMKKGVRIVNVARGGVIDEEALVRALDSGNVAQAALDVFTEEPPAADNKLVLHENVTVTPHLGASTVEAQEGVAIEVAEAVVGALKGELAATAVNAPMVPAEVLSELAPFVVLAEKLGKLAVQLVSGGSGVKSVKVTYASARAPDDLDTRLLRAMITKGLIEPISSVFINLVNADFTAKQRGIRIIEERGRARRFA
;
A
#
# COMPACT_ATOMS: atom_id res chain seq x y z
N MET A 1 22.43 -14.93 18.00
CA MET A 1 22.33 -13.71 17.17
C MET A 1 21.53 -12.69 17.95
N HIS A 2 22.02 -11.46 18.07
CA HIS A 2 21.29 -10.34 18.67
C HIS A 2 20.64 -9.53 17.55
N VAL A 3 19.34 -9.26 17.64
CA VAL A 3 18.57 -8.60 16.57
C VAL A 3 18.02 -7.29 17.07
N ILE A 4 18.42 -6.21 16.41
CA ILE A 4 17.88 -4.87 16.57
C ILE A 4 17.26 -4.44 15.24
N ALA A 5 16.23 -3.60 15.29
CA ALA A 5 15.57 -3.11 14.09
C ALA A 5 15.29 -1.61 14.19
N HIS A 6 15.39 -0.93 13.05
CA HIS A 6 14.86 0.41 12.89
C HIS A 6 13.58 0.34 12.05
N ASP A 7 12.44 0.63 12.66
CA ASP A 7 11.17 0.81 11.97
C ASP A 7 10.34 1.86 12.71
N PRO A 8 10.21 3.09 12.18
CA PRO A 8 9.47 4.16 12.85
C PRO A 8 7.95 3.92 12.86
N TYR A 9 7.45 2.92 12.13
CA TYR A 9 6.03 2.57 12.02
C TYR A 9 5.65 1.33 12.82
N ALA A 10 6.63 0.56 13.31
CA ALA A 10 6.37 -0.65 14.10
C ALA A 10 5.97 -0.32 15.55
N ALA A 11 5.00 -1.07 16.08
CA ALA A 11 4.65 -0.98 17.50
C ALA A 11 5.72 -1.66 18.38
N ALA A 12 6.28 -0.93 19.34
CA ALA A 12 7.37 -1.40 20.20
C ALA A 12 7.02 -2.65 21.03
N ASP A 13 5.76 -2.82 21.43
CA ASP A 13 5.31 -4.03 22.15
C ASP A 13 5.34 -5.27 21.23
N ARG A 14 5.00 -5.11 19.94
CA ARG A 14 5.04 -6.20 18.97
C ARG A 14 6.46 -6.64 18.67
N ALA A 15 7.38 -5.70 18.53
CA ALA A 15 8.80 -5.99 18.34
C ALA A 15 9.39 -6.73 19.55
N ARG A 16 9.11 -6.25 20.77
CA ARG A 16 9.55 -6.92 22.01
C ARG A 16 8.97 -8.33 22.17
N ALA A 17 7.72 -8.56 21.76
CA ALA A 17 7.09 -9.88 21.82
C ALA A 17 7.80 -10.93 20.95
N ILE A 18 8.47 -10.51 19.87
CA ILE A 18 9.28 -11.39 19.00
C ILE A 18 10.78 -11.33 19.31
N GLY A 19 11.16 -10.69 20.43
CA GLY A 19 12.56 -10.60 20.86
C GLY A 19 13.42 -9.63 20.05
N VAL A 20 12.81 -8.63 19.42
CA VAL A 20 13.51 -7.58 18.65
C VAL A 20 13.43 -6.25 19.41
N GLU A 21 14.58 -5.59 19.57
CA GLU A 21 14.65 -4.24 20.10
C GLU A 21 14.53 -3.21 18.97
N LEU A 22 13.60 -2.26 19.12
CA LEU A 22 13.52 -1.12 18.21
C LEU A 22 14.51 -0.05 18.65
N VAL A 23 15.38 0.34 17.73
CA VAL A 23 16.43 1.34 17.94
C VAL A 23 16.32 2.45 16.90
N SER A 24 17.02 3.56 17.12
CA SER A 24 17.16 4.58 16.09
C SER A 24 17.97 4.07 14.90
N PHE A 25 17.83 4.73 13.75
CA PHE A 25 18.56 4.37 12.54
C PHE A 25 20.09 4.42 12.76
N ASP A 26 20.57 5.50 13.40
CA ASP A 26 22.00 5.68 13.68
C ASP A 26 22.54 4.62 14.66
N GLU A 27 21.75 4.22 15.66
CA GLU A 27 22.12 3.12 16.56
C GLU A 27 22.20 1.78 15.82
N ALA A 28 21.22 1.49 14.94
CA ALA A 28 21.26 0.30 14.10
C ALA A 28 22.51 0.25 13.22
N LEU A 29 22.88 1.36 12.59
CA LEU A 29 24.09 1.45 11.76
C LEU A 29 25.36 1.21 12.58
N ALA A 30 25.49 1.86 13.74
CA ALA A 30 26.69 1.80 14.57
C ALA A 30 26.88 0.42 15.26
N ALA A 31 25.80 -0.28 15.57
CA ALA A 31 25.85 -1.53 16.31
C ALA A 31 25.90 -2.78 15.40
N ALA A 32 25.42 -2.70 14.16
CA ALA A 32 25.25 -3.88 13.32
C ALA A 32 26.57 -4.41 12.71
N ASP A 33 26.76 -5.73 12.80
CA ASP A 33 27.77 -6.47 12.03
C ASP A 33 27.22 -6.94 10.67
N PHE A 34 25.89 -7.09 10.59
CA PHE A 34 25.11 -7.43 9.41
C PHE A 34 23.88 -6.51 9.33
N ILE A 35 23.63 -5.93 8.16
CA ILE A 35 22.46 -5.07 7.90
C ILE A 35 21.65 -5.70 6.77
N SER A 36 20.36 -5.93 7.01
CA SER A 36 19.41 -6.40 5.99
C SER A 36 18.29 -5.37 5.81
N LEU A 37 18.03 -4.98 4.56
CA LEU A 37 17.04 -3.96 4.23
C LEU A 37 15.71 -4.61 3.85
N HIS A 38 14.61 -4.06 4.40
CA HIS A 38 13.24 -4.55 4.19
C HIS A 38 12.22 -3.40 4.03
N MET A 39 12.69 -2.20 3.68
CA MET A 39 11.84 -1.01 3.53
C MET A 39 11.39 -0.81 2.07
N PRO A 40 10.20 -0.23 1.83
CA PRO A 40 9.82 0.20 0.49
C PRO A 40 10.70 1.36 0.01
N LEU A 41 10.78 1.57 -1.30
CA LEU A 41 11.36 2.78 -1.88
C LEU A 41 10.36 3.94 -1.82
N THR A 42 10.74 5.00 -1.12
CA THR A 42 9.97 6.24 -0.92
C THR A 42 10.91 7.44 -1.01
N PRO A 43 10.41 8.68 -1.10
CA PRO A 43 11.29 9.86 -1.02
C PRO A 43 12.16 9.92 0.24
N SER A 44 11.69 9.37 1.36
CA SER A 44 12.42 9.36 2.64
C SER A 44 13.43 8.22 2.78
N THR A 45 13.31 7.16 1.98
CA THR A 45 14.20 5.98 2.02
C THR A 45 15.11 5.87 0.79
N SER A 46 14.88 6.72 -0.21
CA SER A 46 15.74 6.86 -1.38
C SER A 46 17.16 7.20 -0.94
N LYS A 47 18.12 6.35 -1.33
CA LYS A 47 19.54 6.48 -1.02
C LYS A 47 19.83 6.69 0.47
N ILE A 48 19.03 6.06 1.34
CA ILE A 48 19.20 6.16 2.79
C ILE A 48 20.53 5.55 3.24
N LEU A 49 21.03 4.52 2.54
CA LEU A 49 22.42 4.08 2.68
C LEU A 49 23.29 4.79 1.63
N ASN A 50 23.90 5.89 2.05
CA ASN A 50 24.85 6.71 1.30
C ASN A 50 26.22 6.76 2.00
N ASP A 51 27.17 7.57 1.49
CA ASP A 51 28.51 7.68 2.08
C ASP A 51 28.49 8.04 3.57
N GLU A 52 27.58 8.93 4.01
CA GLU A 52 27.45 9.33 5.41
C GLU A 52 26.94 8.18 6.28
N ALA A 53 25.97 7.41 5.78
CA ALA A 53 25.47 6.23 6.46
C ALA A 53 26.57 5.15 6.58
N PHE A 54 27.30 4.88 5.50
CA PHE A 54 28.40 3.92 5.52
C PHE A 54 29.51 4.32 6.51
N ALA A 55 29.81 5.61 6.63
CA ALA A 55 30.81 6.11 7.58
C ALA A 55 30.46 5.88 9.06
N LYS A 56 29.16 5.70 9.37
CA LYS A 56 28.67 5.40 10.73
C LYS A 56 28.72 3.92 11.08
N MET A 57 28.90 3.04 10.09
CA MET A 57 28.86 1.60 10.29
C MET A 57 30.18 1.06 10.87
N LYS A 58 30.11 -0.14 11.44
CA LYS A 58 31.33 -0.89 11.78
C LYS A 58 32.14 -1.21 10.53
N LYS A 59 33.46 -1.06 10.61
CA LYS A 59 34.36 -1.50 9.56
C LYS A 59 34.22 -3.01 9.35
N GLY A 60 34.03 -3.42 8.09
CA GLY A 60 33.82 -4.81 7.70
C GLY A 60 32.37 -5.31 7.85
N VAL A 61 31.40 -4.38 7.98
CA VAL A 61 29.96 -4.71 7.98
C VAL A 61 29.57 -5.45 6.69
N ARG A 62 28.57 -6.31 6.77
CA ARG A 62 27.98 -6.99 5.60
C ARG A 62 26.56 -6.53 5.35
N ILE A 63 26.22 -6.30 4.09
CA ILE A 63 24.95 -5.69 3.70
C ILE A 63 24.13 -6.64 2.85
N VAL A 64 22.83 -6.70 3.09
CA VAL A 64 21.87 -7.46 2.30
C VAL A 64 20.74 -6.52 1.87
N ASN A 65 20.50 -6.41 0.56
CA ASN A 65 19.34 -5.72 0.03
C ASN A 65 18.52 -6.65 -0.86
N VAL A 66 17.40 -7.09 -0.31
CA VAL A 66 16.39 -7.90 -1.00
C VAL A 66 15.02 -7.19 -1.00
N ALA A 67 15.03 -5.87 -0.79
CA ALA A 67 13.82 -5.06 -0.67
C ALA A 67 13.50 -4.34 -1.97
N ARG A 68 14.17 -3.22 -2.23
CA ARG A 68 14.00 -2.40 -3.44
C ARG A 68 15.32 -1.81 -3.88
N GLY A 69 15.50 -1.66 -5.20
CA GLY A 69 16.55 -0.83 -5.76
C GLY A 69 16.43 0.63 -5.31
N GLY A 70 17.53 1.37 -5.34
CA GLY A 70 17.55 2.80 -5.01
C GLY A 70 17.49 3.16 -3.53
N VAL A 71 17.26 2.21 -2.61
CA VAL A 71 17.40 2.47 -1.15
C VAL A 71 18.88 2.58 -0.73
N ILE A 72 19.77 1.96 -1.49
CA ILE A 72 21.22 2.12 -1.40
C ILE A 72 21.67 3.05 -2.53
N ASP A 73 22.53 4.03 -2.23
CA ASP A 73 23.32 4.68 -3.27
C ASP A 73 24.40 3.71 -3.78
N GLU A 74 24.19 3.15 -4.96
CA GLU A 74 25.04 2.10 -5.54
C GLU A 74 26.50 2.54 -5.71
N GLU A 75 26.75 3.78 -6.10
CA GLU A 75 28.11 4.29 -6.24
C GLU A 75 28.79 4.48 -4.88
N ALA A 76 28.02 4.87 -3.85
CA ALA A 76 28.53 4.91 -2.48
C ALA A 76 28.85 3.50 -1.94
N LEU A 77 28.03 2.50 -2.28
CA LEU A 77 28.30 1.12 -1.92
C LEU A 77 29.59 0.60 -2.57
N VAL A 78 29.82 0.89 -3.87
CA VAL A 78 31.08 0.55 -4.55
C VAL A 78 32.28 1.14 -3.80
N ARG A 79 32.26 2.44 -3.48
CA ARG A 79 33.34 3.08 -2.71
C ARG A 79 33.54 2.44 -1.32
N ALA A 80 32.44 2.09 -0.66
CA ALA A 80 32.49 1.47 0.66
C ALA A 80 33.07 0.04 0.61
N LEU A 81 32.81 -0.70 -0.46
CA LEU A 81 33.42 -2.02 -0.72
C LEU A 81 34.91 -1.88 -1.06
N ASP A 82 35.27 -0.98 -1.97
CA ASP A 82 36.65 -0.74 -2.40
C ASP A 82 37.56 -0.33 -1.22
N SER A 83 37.03 0.47 -0.30
CA SER A 83 37.74 0.90 0.92
C SER A 83 37.78 -0.16 2.03
N GLY A 84 37.05 -1.27 1.88
CA GLY A 84 36.89 -2.31 2.90
C GLY A 84 36.09 -1.85 4.13
N ASN A 85 35.35 -0.75 4.03
CA ASN A 85 34.40 -0.35 5.07
C ASN A 85 33.22 -1.32 5.11
N VAL A 86 32.71 -1.70 3.94
CA VAL A 86 31.79 -2.84 3.76
C VAL A 86 32.63 -4.02 3.30
N ALA A 87 32.54 -5.14 4.01
CA ALA A 87 33.28 -6.34 3.64
C ALA A 87 32.65 -7.03 2.42
N GLN A 88 31.33 -7.17 2.42
CA GLN A 88 30.58 -7.88 1.39
C GLN A 88 29.15 -7.34 1.29
N ALA A 89 28.54 -7.45 0.11
CA ALA A 89 27.13 -7.18 -0.10
C ALA A 89 26.41 -8.34 -0.81
N ALA A 90 25.13 -8.53 -0.51
CA ALA A 90 24.25 -9.42 -1.25
C ALA A 90 23.04 -8.62 -1.76
N LEU A 91 22.84 -8.55 -3.08
CA LEU A 91 21.85 -7.68 -3.72
C LEU A 91 20.94 -8.50 -4.63
N ASP A 92 19.63 -8.43 -4.40
CA ASP A 92 18.62 -9.02 -5.31
C ASP A 92 17.96 -7.97 -6.21
N VAL A 93 18.19 -6.68 -5.93
CA VAL A 93 17.45 -5.55 -6.51
C VAL A 93 18.40 -4.41 -6.86
N PHE A 94 18.11 -3.68 -7.93
CA PHE A 94 18.94 -2.60 -8.46
C PHE A 94 18.09 -1.37 -8.79
N THR A 95 18.71 -0.19 -8.78
CA THR A 95 18.02 1.08 -9.10
C THR A 95 17.43 1.06 -10.50
N GLU A 96 18.17 0.49 -11.45
CA GLU A 96 17.71 0.19 -12.79
C GLU A 96 17.70 -1.33 -12.99
N GLU A 97 16.58 -1.87 -13.43
CA GLU A 97 16.39 -3.30 -13.66
C GLU A 97 15.91 -3.54 -15.11
N PRO A 98 16.66 -4.32 -15.92
CA PRO A 98 17.90 -5.03 -15.60
C PRO A 98 19.11 -4.08 -15.45
N PRO A 99 20.09 -4.40 -14.59
CA PRO A 99 21.32 -3.60 -14.50
C PRO A 99 22.12 -3.65 -15.80
N ALA A 100 22.86 -2.59 -16.09
CA ALA A 100 23.76 -2.52 -17.24
C ALA A 100 24.83 -3.63 -17.19
N ALA A 101 25.30 -4.07 -18.36
CA ALA A 101 26.27 -5.16 -18.46
C ALA A 101 27.62 -4.85 -17.80
N ASP A 102 27.98 -3.57 -17.68
CA ASP A 102 29.17 -3.05 -17.02
C ASP A 102 28.89 -2.52 -15.60
N ASN A 103 27.75 -2.86 -15.01
CA ASN A 103 27.41 -2.45 -13.65
C ASN A 103 28.49 -2.92 -12.66
N LYS A 104 29.08 -1.96 -11.95
CA LYS A 104 30.21 -2.19 -11.04
C LYS A 104 29.87 -3.16 -9.92
N LEU A 105 28.67 -3.09 -9.35
CA LEU A 105 28.25 -3.98 -8.26
C LEU A 105 28.04 -5.41 -8.75
N VAL A 106 27.48 -5.60 -9.95
CA VAL A 106 27.32 -6.94 -10.56
C VAL A 106 28.67 -7.61 -10.79
N LEU A 107 29.69 -6.81 -11.16
CA LEU A 107 31.04 -7.31 -11.47
C LEU A 107 31.97 -7.35 -10.25
N HIS A 108 31.54 -6.85 -9.09
CA HIS A 108 32.38 -6.71 -7.91
C HIS A 108 32.56 -8.06 -7.19
N GLU A 109 33.81 -8.48 -6.93
CA GLU A 109 34.12 -9.80 -6.35
C GLU A 109 33.51 -10.05 -4.96
N ASN A 110 33.34 -8.99 -4.16
CA ASN A 110 32.73 -9.05 -2.83
C ASN A 110 31.20 -8.85 -2.83
N VAL A 111 30.56 -8.90 -4.00
CA VAL A 111 29.11 -8.75 -4.13
C VAL A 111 28.50 -10.02 -4.70
N THR A 112 27.52 -10.56 -4.00
CA THR A 112 26.66 -11.64 -4.51
C THR A 112 25.39 -11.02 -5.07
N VAL A 113 25.01 -11.38 -6.29
CA VAL A 113 23.82 -10.82 -6.93
C VAL A 113 22.84 -11.90 -7.37
N THR A 114 21.55 -11.59 -7.28
CA THR A 114 20.47 -12.37 -7.87
C THR A 114 19.52 -11.44 -8.65
N PRO A 115 18.89 -11.90 -9.75
CA PRO A 115 18.06 -11.06 -10.59
C PRO A 115 16.61 -10.97 -10.09
N HIS A 116 16.38 -10.27 -8.98
CA HIS A 116 15.06 -10.01 -8.39
C HIS A 116 14.24 -11.29 -8.18
N LEU A 117 14.84 -12.27 -7.52
CA LEU A 117 14.30 -13.61 -7.31
C LEU A 117 13.51 -13.77 -6.02
N GLY A 118 13.40 -12.75 -5.17
CA GLY A 118 12.76 -12.85 -3.86
C GLY A 118 11.34 -13.45 -3.86
N ALA A 119 10.56 -13.25 -4.93
CA ALA A 119 9.22 -13.81 -5.10
C ALA A 119 9.13 -14.94 -6.15
N SER A 120 10.26 -15.39 -6.69
CA SER A 120 10.34 -16.36 -7.79
C SER A 120 10.36 -17.81 -7.28
N THR A 121 9.50 -18.14 -6.32
CA THR A 121 9.31 -19.49 -5.80
C THR A 121 7.97 -20.07 -6.24
N VAL A 122 7.85 -21.39 -6.34
CA VAL A 122 6.61 -22.06 -6.76
C VAL A 122 5.47 -21.71 -5.78
N GLU A 123 5.76 -21.73 -4.49
CA GLU A 123 4.80 -21.47 -3.42
C GLU A 123 4.31 -20.02 -3.44
N ALA A 124 5.21 -19.05 -3.69
CA ALA A 124 4.82 -17.65 -3.78
C ALA A 124 3.97 -17.39 -5.03
N GLN A 125 4.35 -17.95 -6.17
CA GLN A 125 3.58 -17.80 -7.42
C GLN A 125 2.20 -18.47 -7.32
N GLU A 126 2.11 -19.65 -6.69
CA GLU A 126 0.83 -20.32 -6.43
C GLU A 126 -0.05 -19.51 -5.48
N GLY A 127 0.51 -19.01 -4.36
CA GLY A 127 -0.20 -18.17 -3.41
C GLY A 127 -0.76 -16.89 -4.07
N VAL A 128 0.06 -16.20 -4.86
CA VAL A 128 -0.36 -15.02 -5.64
C VAL A 128 -1.46 -15.38 -6.65
N ALA A 129 -1.33 -16.51 -7.35
CA ALA A 129 -2.34 -16.94 -8.31
C ALA A 129 -3.70 -17.20 -7.65
N ILE A 130 -3.72 -17.84 -6.48
CA ILE A 130 -4.94 -18.08 -5.70
C ILE A 130 -5.53 -16.74 -5.23
N GLU A 131 -4.72 -15.88 -4.62
CA GLU A 131 -5.19 -14.58 -4.10
C GLU A 131 -5.80 -13.71 -5.21
N VAL A 132 -5.16 -13.67 -6.38
CA VAL A 132 -5.68 -12.94 -7.55
C VAL A 132 -6.97 -13.58 -8.08
N ALA A 133 -7.04 -14.91 -8.15
CA ALA A 133 -8.25 -15.60 -8.60
C ALA A 133 -9.44 -15.32 -7.66
N GLU A 134 -9.23 -15.38 -6.35
CA GLU A 134 -10.25 -15.05 -5.34
C GLU A 134 -10.68 -13.58 -5.44
N ALA A 135 -9.72 -12.66 -5.59
CA ALA A 135 -10.00 -11.23 -5.77
C ALA A 135 -10.83 -10.97 -7.04
N VAL A 136 -10.53 -11.64 -8.16
CA VAL A 136 -11.30 -11.53 -9.41
C VAL A 136 -12.70 -12.10 -9.25
N VAL A 137 -12.86 -13.27 -8.63
CA VAL A 137 -14.17 -13.89 -8.37
C VAL A 137 -15.02 -12.98 -7.48
N GLY A 138 -14.45 -12.44 -6.40
CA GLY A 138 -15.12 -11.48 -5.53
C GLY A 138 -15.54 -10.22 -6.30
N ALA A 139 -14.63 -9.64 -7.09
CA ALA A 139 -14.94 -8.47 -7.91
C ALA A 139 -16.07 -8.71 -8.92
N LEU A 140 -16.11 -9.88 -9.58
CA LEU A 140 -17.18 -10.24 -10.52
C LEU A 140 -18.54 -10.46 -9.82
N LYS A 141 -18.54 -10.87 -8.55
CA LYS A 141 -19.73 -10.92 -7.70
C LYS A 141 -20.14 -9.57 -7.14
N GLY A 142 -19.36 -8.52 -7.38
CA GLY A 142 -19.58 -7.18 -6.86
C GLY A 142 -19.13 -6.98 -5.42
N GLU A 143 -18.28 -7.87 -4.89
CA GLU A 143 -17.66 -7.78 -3.58
C GLU A 143 -16.47 -6.81 -3.60
N LEU A 144 -16.07 -6.33 -2.43
CA LEU A 144 -14.86 -5.53 -2.26
C LEU A 144 -13.64 -6.44 -2.30
N ALA A 145 -12.83 -6.31 -3.35
CA ALA A 145 -11.50 -6.92 -3.35
C ALA A 145 -10.57 -6.09 -2.44
N ALA A 146 -10.06 -6.71 -1.37
CA ALA A 146 -9.13 -6.07 -0.44
C ALA A 146 -7.81 -5.62 -1.13
N THR A 147 -7.49 -6.21 -2.28
CA THR A 147 -6.30 -5.94 -3.09
C THR A 147 -6.53 -4.89 -4.18
N ALA A 148 -7.72 -4.28 -4.26
CA ALA A 148 -8.04 -3.29 -5.29
C ALA A 148 -7.21 -2.00 -5.12
N VAL A 149 -6.23 -1.80 -6.00
CA VAL A 149 -5.30 -0.65 -5.97
C VAL A 149 -5.96 0.69 -6.33
N ASN A 150 -7.12 0.66 -6.98
CA ASN A 150 -7.86 1.82 -7.46
C ASN A 150 -9.26 1.95 -6.84
N ALA A 151 -9.57 1.16 -5.81
CA ALA A 151 -10.78 1.30 -5.01
C ALA A 151 -10.44 1.89 -3.64
N PRO A 152 -11.42 2.47 -2.92
CA PRO A 152 -11.18 2.97 -1.57
C PRO A 152 -10.72 1.85 -0.64
N MET A 153 -9.47 1.93 -0.17
CA MET A 153 -8.95 1.05 0.88
C MET A 153 -9.55 1.45 2.23
N VAL A 154 -10.31 0.56 2.83
CA VAL A 154 -10.93 0.74 4.14
C VAL A 154 -10.23 -0.19 5.15
N PRO A 155 -9.65 0.33 6.25
CA PRO A 155 -9.08 -0.50 7.32
C PRO A 155 -10.09 -1.53 7.84
N ALA A 156 -9.63 -2.73 8.24
CA ALA A 156 -10.51 -3.81 8.64
C ALA A 156 -11.46 -3.44 9.80
N GLU A 157 -11.01 -2.64 10.77
CA GLU A 157 -11.88 -2.18 11.87
C GLU A 157 -13.01 -1.27 11.35
N VAL A 158 -12.69 -0.39 10.40
CA VAL A 158 -13.67 0.51 9.78
C VAL A 158 -14.61 -0.27 8.86
N LEU A 159 -14.11 -1.29 8.15
CA LEU A 159 -14.93 -2.13 7.29
C LEU A 159 -15.98 -2.90 8.09
N SER A 160 -15.64 -3.42 9.27
CA SER A 160 -16.61 -4.09 10.15
C SER A 160 -17.72 -3.14 10.62
N GLU A 161 -17.41 -1.87 10.90
CA GLU A 161 -18.40 -0.85 11.27
C GLU A 161 -19.26 -0.42 10.07
N LEU A 162 -18.65 -0.32 8.88
CA LEU A 162 -19.33 0.08 7.66
C LEU A 162 -20.16 -1.05 7.02
N ALA A 163 -19.82 -2.32 7.27
CA ALA A 163 -20.41 -3.49 6.61
C ALA A 163 -21.96 -3.49 6.59
N PRO A 164 -22.68 -3.16 7.68
CA PRO A 164 -24.15 -3.08 7.66
C PRO A 164 -24.67 -1.99 6.71
N PHE A 165 -23.91 -0.92 6.53
CA PHE A 165 -24.27 0.23 5.71
C PHE A 165 -23.88 0.06 4.25
N VAL A 166 -22.94 -0.82 3.90
CA VAL A 166 -22.52 -1.07 2.50
C VAL A 166 -23.71 -1.49 1.64
N VAL A 167 -24.48 -2.49 2.08
CA VAL A 167 -25.66 -2.99 1.36
C VAL A 167 -26.79 -1.96 1.37
N LEU A 168 -26.96 -1.23 2.48
CA LEU A 168 -27.96 -0.17 2.60
C LEU A 168 -27.66 0.98 1.62
N ALA A 169 -26.41 1.43 1.56
CA ALA A 169 -25.93 2.49 0.70
C ALA A 169 -26.23 2.20 -0.78
N GLU A 170 -25.97 0.97 -1.24
CA GLU A 170 -26.32 0.54 -2.60
C GLU A 170 -27.83 0.59 -2.84
N LYS A 171 -28.62 0.04 -1.90
CA LYS A 171 -30.09 0.01 -2.02
C LYS A 171 -30.70 1.40 -2.01
N LEU A 172 -30.16 2.33 -1.21
CA LEU A 172 -30.60 3.72 -1.19
C LEU A 172 -30.32 4.43 -2.52
N GLY A 173 -29.16 4.18 -3.14
CA GLY A 173 -28.87 4.67 -4.50
C GLY A 173 -29.88 4.15 -5.53
N LYS A 174 -30.17 2.84 -5.51
CA LYS A 174 -31.15 2.19 -6.38
C LYS A 174 -32.56 2.73 -6.19
N LEU A 175 -32.95 2.96 -4.94
CA LEU A 175 -34.25 3.54 -4.61
C LEU A 175 -34.35 4.99 -5.07
N ALA A 176 -33.33 5.80 -4.77
CA ALA A 176 -33.33 7.24 -5.08
C ALA A 176 -33.50 7.49 -6.58
N VAL A 177 -32.81 6.75 -7.45
CA VAL A 177 -32.92 6.93 -8.90
C VAL A 177 -34.31 6.56 -9.44
N GLN A 178 -34.99 5.59 -8.83
CA GLN A 178 -36.34 5.16 -9.23
C GLN A 178 -37.44 6.13 -8.78
N LEU A 179 -37.22 6.87 -7.69
CA LEU A 179 -38.18 7.86 -7.19
C LEU A 179 -38.16 9.17 -8.00
N VAL A 180 -37.12 9.40 -8.81
CA VAL A 180 -37.00 10.60 -9.63
C VAL A 180 -37.91 10.49 -10.84
N SER A 181 -38.91 11.37 -10.91
CA SER A 181 -39.89 11.47 -12.00
C SER A 181 -39.64 12.71 -12.86
N GLY A 182 -39.97 12.63 -14.15
CA GLY A 182 -39.79 13.71 -15.12
C GLY A 182 -38.54 13.51 -15.99
N GLY A 183 -38.68 13.64 -17.30
CA GLY A 183 -37.67 13.27 -18.32
C GLY A 183 -36.34 14.05 -18.32
N SER A 184 -36.05 14.80 -17.26
CA SER A 184 -34.87 15.65 -17.12
C SER A 184 -33.65 14.93 -16.53
N GLY A 185 -33.84 13.72 -16.00
CA GLY A 185 -32.79 12.91 -15.36
C GLY A 185 -32.28 13.48 -14.01
N VAL A 186 -31.40 12.72 -13.35
CA VAL A 186 -30.73 13.13 -12.10
C VAL A 186 -29.55 14.06 -12.43
N LYS A 187 -29.57 15.29 -11.91
CA LYS A 187 -28.46 16.26 -12.09
C LYS A 187 -27.50 16.30 -10.89
N SER A 188 -28.04 16.15 -9.69
CA SER A 188 -27.25 16.13 -8.47
C SER A 188 -27.83 15.16 -7.45
N VAL A 189 -26.94 14.60 -6.64
CA VAL A 189 -27.29 13.77 -5.49
C VAL A 189 -26.53 14.30 -4.29
N LYS A 190 -27.26 14.56 -3.21
CA LYS A 190 -26.67 14.94 -1.92
C LYS A 190 -26.72 13.74 -0.99
N VAL A 191 -25.56 13.37 -0.44
CA VAL A 191 -25.38 12.30 0.53
C VAL A 191 -25.00 12.92 1.86
N THR A 192 -25.75 12.59 2.91
CA THR A 192 -25.46 13.04 4.27
C THR A 192 -25.11 11.84 5.15
N TYR A 193 -23.92 11.88 5.75
CA TYR A 193 -23.45 10.87 6.69
C TYR A 193 -23.58 11.39 8.12
N ALA A 194 -24.25 10.63 8.98
CA ALA A 194 -24.37 10.93 10.40
C ALA A 194 -23.70 9.81 11.22
N SER A 195 -22.68 10.15 12.01
CA SER A 195 -21.97 9.18 12.85
C SER A 195 -21.75 9.73 14.27
N ALA A 196 -21.53 8.80 15.22
CA ALA A 196 -21.06 9.13 16.57
C ALA A 196 -19.57 9.53 16.57
N ARG A 197 -18.81 9.15 15.54
CA ARG A 197 -17.41 9.53 15.34
C ARG A 197 -17.25 11.02 15.01
N ALA A 198 -16.03 11.53 15.15
CA ALA A 198 -15.69 12.83 14.57
C ALA A 198 -15.82 12.76 13.01
N PRO A 199 -16.17 13.86 12.32
CA PRO A 199 -16.37 13.88 10.87
C PRO A 199 -15.18 13.36 10.03
N ASP A 200 -13.97 13.43 10.58
CA ASP A 200 -12.72 13.01 9.91
C ASP A 200 -12.32 11.57 10.23
N ASP A 201 -12.97 10.95 11.23
CA ASP A 201 -12.66 9.60 11.74
C ASP A 201 -13.48 8.48 11.06
N LEU A 202 -14.36 8.84 10.13
CA LEU A 202 -15.16 7.89 9.35
C LEU A 202 -14.81 8.00 7.87
N ASP A 203 -14.13 6.98 7.35
CA ASP A 203 -13.86 6.87 5.93
C ASP A 203 -15.14 6.50 5.15
N THR A 204 -15.81 7.52 4.63
CA THR A 204 -17.07 7.39 3.89
C THR A 204 -16.89 7.03 2.42
N ARG A 205 -15.64 6.91 1.93
CA ARG A 205 -15.36 6.67 0.50
C ARG A 205 -16.02 5.38 -0.01
N LEU A 206 -16.08 4.34 0.82
CA LEU A 206 -16.76 3.10 0.48
C LEU A 206 -18.28 3.30 0.34
N LEU A 207 -18.92 3.98 1.30
CA LEU A 207 -20.35 4.24 1.24
C LEU A 207 -20.71 5.11 0.02
N ARG A 208 -19.90 6.13 -0.26
CA ARG A 208 -20.00 6.94 -1.47
C ARG A 208 -19.96 6.09 -2.73
N ALA A 209 -19.00 5.17 -2.82
CA ALA A 209 -18.86 4.29 -3.97
C ALA A 209 -20.07 3.35 -4.13
N MET A 210 -20.61 2.79 -3.04
CA MET A 210 -21.82 1.95 -3.07
C MET A 210 -23.07 2.73 -3.48
N ILE A 211 -23.26 3.95 -2.97
CA ILE A 211 -24.37 4.84 -3.39
C ILE A 211 -24.25 5.14 -4.89
N THR A 212 -23.05 5.49 -5.34
CA THR A 212 -22.78 5.80 -6.76
C THR A 212 -23.07 4.60 -7.64
N LYS A 213 -22.60 3.40 -7.26
CA LYS A 213 -22.95 2.15 -7.95
C LYS A 213 -24.47 1.97 -8.03
N GLY A 214 -25.17 2.10 -6.90
CA GLY A 214 -26.63 1.94 -6.83
C GLY A 214 -27.41 2.96 -7.67
N LEU A 215 -26.92 4.18 -7.82
CA LEU A 215 -27.51 5.21 -8.67
C LEU A 215 -27.36 4.91 -10.16
N ILE A 216 -26.18 4.41 -10.57
CA ILE A 216 -25.82 4.26 -11.98
C ILE A 216 -26.24 2.90 -12.54
N GLU A 217 -26.14 1.83 -11.75
CA GLU A 217 -26.41 0.46 -12.21
C GLU A 217 -27.80 0.29 -12.84
N PRO A 218 -28.92 0.80 -12.28
CA PRO A 218 -30.24 0.64 -12.88
C PRO A 218 -30.43 1.38 -14.21
N ILE A 219 -29.58 2.36 -14.50
CA ILE A 219 -29.67 3.24 -15.67
C ILE A 219 -28.50 3.06 -16.65
N SER A 220 -27.70 2.01 -16.45
CA SER A 220 -26.52 1.70 -17.26
C SER A 220 -26.72 0.42 -18.06
N SER A 221 -26.26 0.44 -19.32
CA SER A 221 -26.13 -0.75 -20.16
C SER A 221 -24.80 -1.49 -19.98
N VAL A 222 -23.86 -0.89 -19.24
CA VAL A 222 -22.56 -1.46 -18.88
C VAL A 222 -22.60 -1.92 -17.42
N PHE A 223 -21.93 -3.03 -17.12
CA PHE A 223 -21.76 -3.51 -15.75
C PHE A 223 -21.07 -2.47 -14.87
N ILE A 224 -21.70 -2.12 -13.75
CA ILE A 224 -21.21 -1.09 -12.83
C ILE A 224 -20.60 -1.76 -11.60
N ASN A 225 -19.39 -1.34 -11.25
CA ASN A 225 -18.67 -1.75 -10.06
C ASN A 225 -18.11 -0.51 -9.33
N LEU A 226 -17.43 -0.73 -8.21
CA LEU A 226 -16.89 0.33 -7.36
C LEU A 226 -15.81 1.19 -8.02
N VAL A 227 -15.14 0.65 -9.04
CA VAL A 227 -14.05 1.32 -9.76
C VAL A 227 -14.62 2.24 -10.83
N ASN A 228 -15.59 1.77 -11.62
CA ASN A 228 -16.11 2.51 -12.76
C ASN A 228 -17.31 3.42 -12.43
N ALA A 229 -18.00 3.20 -11.30
CA ALA A 229 -19.23 3.93 -10.96
C ALA A 229 -19.04 5.46 -10.95
N ASP A 230 -17.97 5.98 -10.34
CA ASP A 230 -17.71 7.43 -10.26
C ASP A 230 -17.41 8.03 -11.64
N PHE A 231 -16.63 7.32 -12.44
CA PHE A 231 -16.32 7.73 -13.81
C PHE A 231 -17.58 7.77 -14.67
N THR A 232 -18.42 6.73 -14.60
CA THR A 232 -19.68 6.67 -15.36
C THR A 232 -20.69 7.73 -14.87
N ALA A 233 -20.74 8.02 -13.57
CA ALA A 233 -21.57 9.10 -13.02
C ALA A 233 -21.14 10.47 -13.57
N LYS A 234 -19.83 10.74 -13.63
CA LYS A 234 -19.27 11.98 -14.21
C LYS A 234 -19.56 12.10 -15.71
N GLN A 235 -19.39 11.03 -16.48
CA GLN A 235 -19.74 11.03 -17.92
C GLN A 235 -21.21 11.36 -18.18
N ARG A 236 -22.10 11.03 -17.24
CA ARG A 236 -23.54 11.33 -17.29
C ARG A 236 -23.90 12.68 -16.68
N GLY A 237 -22.92 13.46 -16.22
CA GLY A 237 -23.14 14.79 -15.64
C GLY A 237 -23.80 14.78 -14.26
N ILE A 238 -23.78 13.65 -13.54
CA ILE A 238 -24.35 13.53 -12.19
C ILE A 238 -23.35 14.09 -11.18
N ARG A 239 -23.74 15.13 -10.45
CA ARG A 239 -22.92 15.73 -9.38
C ARG A 239 -23.24 15.12 -8.02
N ILE A 240 -22.27 14.47 -7.39
CA ILE A 240 -22.41 13.93 -6.04
C ILE A 240 -21.82 14.92 -5.03
N ILE A 241 -22.63 15.31 -4.04
CA ILE A 241 -22.29 16.24 -2.97
C ILE A 241 -22.36 15.47 -1.65
N GLU A 242 -21.35 15.61 -0.81
CA GLU A 242 -21.27 14.92 0.48
C GLU A 242 -21.26 15.89 1.65
N GLU A 243 -22.06 15.59 2.67
CA GLU A 243 -22.05 16.28 3.96
C GLU A 243 -21.82 15.28 5.08
N ARG A 244 -20.90 15.60 5.99
CA ARG A 244 -20.61 14.79 7.17
C ARG A 244 -21.05 15.56 8.41
N GLY A 245 -21.82 14.91 9.27
CA GLY A 245 -22.33 15.49 10.51
C GLY A 245 -22.27 14.51 11.68
N ARG A 246 -22.30 15.05 12.90
CA ARG A 246 -22.51 14.24 14.11
C ARG A 246 -23.97 13.80 14.18
N ALA A 247 -24.21 12.54 14.52
CA ALA A 247 -25.54 12.06 14.85
C ALA A 247 -26.09 12.89 16.02
N ARG A 248 -27.20 13.61 15.80
CA ARG A 248 -27.95 14.22 16.90
C ARG A 248 -28.56 13.07 17.70
N ARG A 249 -28.28 13.00 19.00
CA ARG A 249 -28.99 12.07 19.89
C ARG A 249 -30.48 12.36 19.73
N PHE A 250 -31.24 11.38 19.24
CA PHE A 250 -32.68 11.40 19.37
C PHE A 250 -32.96 11.23 20.87
N ALA A 251 -33.46 12.30 21.49
CA ALA A 251 -33.98 12.28 22.85
C ALA A 251 -35.37 11.63 22.85
#